data_AF-A0A7S0ALM3-F1
#
_entry.id   AF-A0A7S0ALM3-F1
#
_cell.length_a   1.000
_cell.length_b   1.000
_cell.length_c   1.000
_cell.angle_alpha   90.00
_cell.angle_beta   90.00
_cell.angle_gamma   90.00
#
_symmetry.space_group_name_H-M   'P 1'
#
loop_
_entity.id
_entity.type
_entity.pdbx_description
1 polymer ?
#
loop_
_entity_poly.entity_id
_entity_poly.type
_entity_poly.pdbx_seq_one_letter_code
_entity_poly.pdbx_strand_id
1 'polypeptide(L)'
;NAEVLSKLEQLDLDAEGVSDAQRLHAKLLKAAVADESRAIELGCHLLPLNSIGVGGVHENFLELLEWMLFEDEDDFKKYLDRLMAFPTQVQGYQDLLAYGACMRGMAASKSMMRRVPSRLKELIDGDLAPLQAPLEGKEVDAELTTQIKQAFENCFKGSLRGLLDFVEEFYSERAREEPACKA
;
A
#
# COMPACT_ATOMS: atom_id res chain seq x y z
N ASN A 1 12.50 -14.13 -2.65
CA ASN A 1 12.59 -15.01 -1.46
C ASN A 1 13.44 -16.25 -1.68
N ALA A 2 13.26 -17.04 -2.74
CA ALA A 2 14.03 -18.27 -2.97
C ALA A 2 15.57 -18.07 -2.96
N GLU A 3 16.07 -17.03 -3.62
CA GLU A 3 17.50 -16.70 -3.62
C GLU A 3 18.03 -16.38 -2.21
N VAL A 4 17.26 -15.61 -1.43
CA VAL A 4 17.63 -15.23 -0.07
C VAL A 4 17.68 -16.46 0.84
N LEU A 5 16.70 -17.35 0.76
CA LEU A 5 16.69 -18.61 1.53
C LEU A 5 17.88 -19.49 1.16
N SER A 6 18.19 -19.61 -0.13
CA SER A 6 19.35 -20.37 -0.60
C SER A 6 20.67 -19.82 -0.04
N LYS A 7 20.82 -18.49 -0.01
CA LYS A 7 22.00 -17.84 0.59
C LYS A 7 22.09 -18.08 2.10
N LEU A 8 20.96 -18.03 2.82
CA LEU A 8 20.92 -18.31 4.26
C LEU A 8 21.26 -19.77 4.59
N GLU A 9 20.91 -20.71 3.71
CA GLU A 9 21.23 -22.14 3.86
C GLU A 9 22.70 -22.47 3.65
N GLN A 10 23.44 -21.60 2.97
CA GLN A 10 24.88 -21.77 2.73
C GLN A 10 25.74 -21.19 3.87
N LEU A 11 25.13 -20.53 4.86
CA LEU A 11 25.86 -19.99 6.00
C LEU A 11 26.29 -21.11 6.94
N ASP A 12 27.59 -21.16 7.25
CA ASP A 12 28.11 -21.99 8.34
C ASP A 12 27.93 -21.27 9.69
N LEU A 13 26.78 -21.52 10.32
CA LEU A 13 26.41 -20.90 11.59
C LEU A 13 27.11 -21.53 12.81
N ASP A 14 27.78 -22.65 12.60
CA ASP A 14 28.57 -23.37 13.61
C ASP A 14 30.06 -23.01 13.53
N ALA A 15 30.47 -22.22 12.54
CA ALA A 15 31.85 -21.76 12.39
C ALA A 15 32.36 -20.99 13.61
N GLU A 16 33.65 -21.14 13.88
CA GLU A 16 34.36 -20.43 14.94
C GLU A 16 34.32 -18.91 14.66
N GLY A 17 33.88 -18.13 15.66
CA GLY A 17 33.71 -16.68 15.55
C GLY A 17 32.29 -16.21 15.23
N VAL A 18 31.34 -17.13 14.95
CA VAL A 18 29.91 -16.78 14.88
C VAL A 18 29.37 -16.66 16.31
N SER A 19 28.81 -15.49 16.63
CA SER A 19 28.16 -15.22 17.91
C SER A 19 26.73 -15.79 17.99
N ASP A 20 26.21 -15.97 19.20
CA ASP A 20 24.83 -16.42 19.41
C ASP A 20 23.80 -15.45 18.82
N ALA A 21 24.08 -14.14 18.84
CA ALA A 21 23.23 -13.13 18.23
C ALA A 21 23.17 -13.30 16.70
N GLN A 22 24.30 -13.57 16.04
CA GLN A 22 24.33 -13.81 14.60
C GLN A 22 23.57 -15.10 14.24
N ARG A 23 23.72 -16.18 15.02
CA ARG A 23 22.92 -17.41 14.86
C ARG A 23 21.42 -17.12 14.99
N LEU A 24 21.03 -16.36 16.01
CA LEU A 24 19.63 -15.99 16.23
C LEU A 24 19.09 -15.13 15.08
N HIS A 25 19.83 -14.12 14.64
CA HIS A 25 19.42 -13.27 13.53
C HIS A 25 19.23 -14.05 12.23
N ALA A 26 20.15 -14.96 11.89
CA ALA A 26 20.04 -15.82 10.72
C ALA A 26 18.79 -16.71 10.79
N LYS A 27 18.52 -17.30 11.97
CA LYS A 27 17.31 -18.11 12.21
C LYS A 27 16.03 -17.30 12.06
N LEU A 28 15.97 -16.11 12.67
CA LEU A 28 14.81 -15.22 12.58
C LEU A 28 14.57 -14.74 11.15
N LEU A 29 15.62 -14.35 10.43
CA LEU A 29 15.52 -13.92 9.04
C LEU A 29 15.06 -15.07 8.13
N LYS A 30 15.59 -16.28 8.32
CA LYS A 30 15.14 -17.47 7.57
C LYS A 30 13.66 -17.74 7.79
N ALA A 31 13.20 -17.67 9.05
CA ALA A 31 11.79 -17.83 9.39
C ALA A 31 10.93 -16.74 8.74
N ALA A 32 11.31 -15.47 8.87
CA ALA A 32 10.57 -14.35 8.29
C ALA A 32 10.42 -14.45 6.76
N VAL A 33 11.50 -14.81 6.04
CA VAL A 33 11.46 -14.95 4.58
C VAL A 33 10.60 -16.14 4.14
N ALA A 34 10.65 -17.26 4.88
CA ALA A 34 9.79 -18.41 4.63
C ALA A 34 8.32 -18.09 4.90
N ASP A 35 8.02 -17.36 5.97
CA ASP A 35 6.67 -16.93 6.34
C ASP A 35 6.09 -15.98 5.30
N GLU A 36 6.88 -15.03 4.81
CA GLU A 36 6.47 -14.12 3.73
C GLU A 36 6.18 -14.87 2.44
N SER A 37 6.99 -15.87 2.08
CA SER A 37 6.71 -16.75 0.94
C SER A 37 5.38 -17.48 1.09
N ARG A 38 5.09 -18.03 2.28
CA ARG A 38 3.80 -18.67 2.56
C ARG A 38 2.65 -17.67 2.51
N ALA A 39 2.84 -16.46 3.02
CA ALA A 39 1.82 -15.40 2.96
C ALA A 39 1.49 -14.98 1.51
N ILE A 40 2.51 -14.92 0.64
CA ILE A 40 2.30 -14.70 -0.79
C ILE A 40 1.53 -15.86 -1.42
N GLU A 41 1.88 -17.11 -1.11
CA GLU A 41 1.17 -18.30 -1.62
C GLU A 41 -0.30 -18.33 -1.20
N LEU A 42 -0.60 -17.89 0.02
CA LEU A 42 -1.98 -17.74 0.54
C LEU A 42 -2.79 -16.69 -0.23
N GLY A 43 -2.15 -15.82 -1.02
CA GLY A 43 -2.83 -14.90 -1.93
C GLY A 43 -3.51 -13.71 -1.25
N CYS A 44 -3.26 -13.45 0.04
CA CYS A 44 -3.90 -12.34 0.77
C CYS A 44 -3.64 -10.97 0.10
N HIS A 45 -2.50 -10.82 -0.57
CA HIS A 45 -2.14 -9.64 -1.37
C HIS A 45 -3.07 -9.40 -2.59
N LEU A 46 -3.93 -10.35 -2.95
CA LEU A 46 -4.89 -10.25 -4.06
C LEU A 46 -6.27 -9.72 -3.63
N LEU A 47 -6.51 -9.56 -2.33
CA LEU A 47 -7.75 -9.01 -1.79
C LEU A 47 -7.53 -7.99 -0.64
N PRO A 48 -6.61 -7.00 -0.78
CA PRO A 48 -6.27 -6.04 0.27
C PRO A 48 -7.34 -4.96 0.56
N LEU A 49 -8.62 -5.22 0.28
CA LEU A 49 -9.73 -4.32 0.58
C LEU A 49 -10.32 -4.61 1.96
N ASN A 50 -10.56 -3.58 2.76
CA ASN A 50 -11.23 -3.72 4.05
C ASN A 50 -12.02 -2.44 4.44
N SER A 51 -12.80 -2.54 5.51
CA SER A 51 -13.67 -1.46 5.98
C SER A 51 -13.21 -0.85 7.31
N ILE A 52 -11.99 -1.16 7.77
CA ILE A 52 -11.52 -0.80 9.11
C ILE A 52 -10.73 0.52 9.13
N GLY A 53 -10.53 1.15 7.98
CA GLY A 53 -9.82 2.44 7.87
C GLY A 53 -8.30 2.31 8.07
N VAL A 54 -7.77 1.09 7.93
CA VAL A 54 -6.33 0.79 7.94
C VAL A 54 -6.09 -0.21 6.82
N GLY A 55 -5.12 0.05 5.95
CA GLY A 55 -4.90 -0.77 4.76
C GLY A 55 -5.72 -0.32 3.55
N GLY A 56 -5.24 -0.71 2.36
CA GLY A 56 -5.72 -0.21 1.08
C GLY A 56 -4.88 0.96 0.59
N VAL A 57 -4.76 1.09 -0.74
CA VAL A 57 -3.77 2.00 -1.35
C VAL A 57 -3.92 3.47 -0.92
N HIS A 58 -5.14 3.94 -0.67
CA HIS A 58 -5.42 5.32 -0.28
C HIS A 58 -5.08 5.62 1.19
N GLU A 59 -5.44 4.73 2.13
CA GLU A 59 -5.09 4.92 3.54
C GLU A 59 -3.58 4.76 3.75
N ASN A 60 -2.94 3.80 3.06
CA ASN A 60 -1.49 3.62 3.15
C ASN A 60 -0.73 4.86 2.65
N PHE A 61 -1.26 5.59 1.68
CA PHE A 61 -0.65 6.85 1.22
C PHE A 61 -0.82 7.98 2.24
N LEU A 62 -1.94 8.04 2.96
CA LEU A 62 -2.14 9.02 4.02
C LEU A 62 -1.26 8.71 5.24
N GLU A 63 -1.17 7.43 5.63
CA GLU A 63 -0.28 6.95 6.68
C GLU A 63 1.18 7.29 6.37
N LEU A 64 1.59 7.22 5.10
CA LEU A 64 2.94 7.57 4.65
C LEU A 64 3.39 8.97 5.10
N LEU A 65 2.46 9.92 5.20
CA LEU A 65 2.75 11.29 5.61
C LEU A 65 3.25 11.37 7.05
N GLU A 66 2.80 10.45 7.91
CA GLU A 66 3.24 10.37 9.32
C GLU A 66 4.71 9.95 9.45
N TRP A 67 5.26 9.31 8.41
CA TRP A 67 6.64 8.83 8.36
C TRP A 67 7.59 9.77 7.61
N MET A 68 7.09 10.86 7.04
CA MET A 68 7.89 11.86 6.32
C MET A 68 8.31 13.00 7.25
N LEU A 69 9.52 13.54 7.02
CA LEU A 69 10.12 14.55 7.90
C LEU A 69 9.63 15.98 7.59
N PHE A 70 9.55 16.35 6.31
CA PHE A 70 9.13 17.69 5.86
C PHE A 70 9.96 18.83 6.48
N GLU A 71 11.27 18.62 6.59
CA GLU A 71 12.18 19.58 7.21
C GLU A 71 12.78 20.54 6.18
N ASP A 72 13.13 20.03 5.00
CA ASP A 72 13.79 20.78 3.93
C ASP A 72 13.11 20.61 2.57
N GLU A 73 13.60 21.36 1.56
CA GLU A 73 13.07 21.33 0.20
C GLU A 73 13.15 19.94 -0.46
N ASP A 74 14.16 19.14 -0.11
CA ASP A 74 14.32 17.80 -0.68
C ASP A 74 13.28 16.82 -0.14
N ASP A 75 12.80 17.00 1.09
CA ASP A 75 11.64 16.26 1.59
C ASP A 75 10.36 16.57 0.82
N PHE A 76 10.15 17.83 0.43
CA PHE A 76 9.01 18.23 -0.41
C PHE A 76 9.13 17.71 -1.84
N LYS A 77 10.35 17.61 -2.39
CA LYS A 77 10.58 16.92 -3.68
C LYS A 77 10.23 15.44 -3.58
N LYS A 78 10.67 14.74 -2.53
CA LYS A 78 10.27 13.34 -2.28
C LYS A 78 8.76 13.19 -2.14
N TYR A 79 8.09 14.18 -1.53
CA TYR A 79 6.64 14.18 -1.41
C TYR A 79 5.96 14.30 -2.77
N LEU A 80 6.43 15.23 -3.60
CA LEU A 80 5.97 15.36 -4.97
C LEU A 80 6.19 14.06 -5.76
N ASP A 81 7.37 13.44 -5.67
CA ASP A 81 7.67 12.17 -6.34
C ASP A 81 6.68 11.07 -5.93
N ARG A 82 6.36 10.99 -4.64
CA ARG A 82 5.37 10.03 -4.11
C ARG A 82 3.97 10.30 -4.66
N LEU A 83 3.53 11.56 -4.71
CA LEU A 83 2.25 11.93 -5.33
C LEU A 83 2.22 11.57 -6.81
N MET A 84 3.28 11.88 -7.55
CA MET A 84 3.39 11.58 -8.98
C MET A 84 3.44 10.07 -9.28
N ALA A 85 3.95 9.26 -8.35
CA ALA A 85 3.97 7.79 -8.45
C ALA A 85 2.64 7.14 -8.05
N PHE A 86 1.80 7.82 -7.26
CA PHE A 86 0.55 7.28 -6.74
C PHE A 86 -0.40 6.71 -7.80
N PRO A 87 -0.58 7.32 -8.99
CA PRO A 87 -1.41 6.73 -10.05
C PRO A 87 -0.97 5.34 -10.48
N THR A 88 0.34 5.12 -10.57
CA THR A 88 0.89 3.80 -10.92
C THR A 88 0.63 2.80 -9.79
N GLN A 89 0.74 3.23 -8.54
CA GLN A 89 0.44 2.40 -7.37
C GLN A 89 -1.04 2.00 -7.33
N VAL A 90 -1.96 2.93 -7.59
CA VAL A 90 -3.40 2.66 -7.64
C VAL A 90 -3.75 1.72 -8.79
N GLN A 91 -3.15 1.90 -9.97
CA GLN A 91 -3.35 0.99 -11.09
C GLN A 91 -2.89 -0.43 -10.76
N GLY A 92 -1.68 -0.59 -10.21
CA GLY A 92 -1.18 -1.90 -9.79
C GLY A 92 -2.06 -2.55 -8.72
N TYR A 93 -2.63 -1.75 -7.82
CA TYR A 93 -3.60 -2.22 -6.83
C TYR A 93 -4.90 -2.73 -7.48
N GLN A 94 -5.45 -2.01 -8.46
CA GLN A 94 -6.61 -2.45 -9.24
C GLN A 94 -6.31 -3.74 -10.02
N ASP A 95 -5.13 -3.84 -10.62
CA ASP A 95 -4.70 -5.01 -11.38
C ASP A 95 -4.61 -6.26 -10.48
N LEU A 96 -4.05 -6.13 -9.28
CA LEU A 96 -3.99 -7.22 -8.30
C LEU A 96 -5.38 -7.67 -7.85
N LEU A 97 -6.28 -6.72 -7.59
CA LEU A 97 -7.68 -7.00 -7.25
C LEU A 97 -8.40 -7.71 -8.40
N ALA A 98 -8.25 -7.23 -9.63
CA ALA A 98 -8.86 -7.83 -10.81
C ALA A 98 -8.31 -9.25 -11.06
N TYR A 99 -6.99 -9.44 -10.94
CA TYR A 99 -6.36 -10.74 -11.04
C TYR A 99 -6.87 -11.70 -9.96
N GLY A 100 -6.92 -11.24 -8.71
CA GLY A 100 -7.50 -11.99 -7.59
C GLY A 100 -8.92 -12.47 -7.89
N ALA A 101 -9.80 -11.54 -8.23
CA ALA A 101 -11.22 -11.82 -8.44
C ALA A 101 -11.47 -12.70 -9.68
N CYS A 102 -10.82 -12.41 -10.81
CA CYS A 102 -11.11 -13.05 -12.09
C CYS A 102 -10.30 -14.33 -12.35
N MET A 103 -9.03 -14.36 -11.95
CA MET A 103 -8.11 -15.44 -12.31
C MET A 103 -7.88 -16.43 -11.18
N ARG A 104 -8.00 -15.98 -9.92
CA ARG A 104 -7.73 -16.80 -8.73
C ARG A 104 -8.98 -17.14 -7.92
N GLY A 105 -10.14 -16.58 -8.27
CA GLY A 105 -11.38 -16.73 -7.49
C GLY A 105 -11.29 -16.11 -6.10
N MET A 106 -10.35 -15.19 -5.89
CA MET A 106 -10.04 -14.53 -4.63
C MET A 106 -10.55 -13.09 -4.67
N ALA A 107 -11.83 -12.90 -4.33
CA ALA A 107 -12.41 -11.58 -4.14
C ALA A 107 -12.64 -11.27 -2.66
N ALA A 108 -12.60 -9.98 -2.28
CA ALA A 108 -13.03 -9.54 -0.98
C ALA A 108 -14.55 -9.77 -0.79
N SER A 109 -15.01 -9.81 0.45
CA SER A 109 -16.45 -9.87 0.72
C SER A 109 -17.09 -8.49 0.65
N LYS A 110 -18.39 -8.44 0.39
CA LYS A 110 -19.18 -7.19 0.46
C LYS A 110 -19.05 -6.51 1.83
N SER A 111 -18.95 -7.29 2.90
CA SER A 111 -18.75 -6.76 4.26
C SER A 111 -17.40 -6.03 4.43
N MET A 112 -16.35 -6.49 3.75
CA MET A 112 -15.03 -5.86 3.72
C MET A 112 -15.05 -4.58 2.88
N MET A 113 -15.85 -4.56 1.81
CA MET A 113 -15.96 -3.39 0.93
C MET A 113 -16.91 -2.30 1.43
N ARG A 114 -17.78 -2.60 2.40
CA ARG A 114 -18.95 -1.77 2.74
C ARG A 114 -18.69 -0.28 2.97
N ARG A 115 -17.47 0.09 3.41
CA ARG A 115 -17.06 1.49 3.66
C ARG A 115 -16.09 2.05 2.62
N VAL A 116 -15.56 1.22 1.72
CA VAL A 116 -14.54 1.66 0.76
C VAL A 116 -15.09 2.73 -0.19
N PRO A 117 -16.27 2.56 -0.84
CA PRO A 117 -16.76 3.59 -1.76
C PRO A 117 -17.04 4.93 -1.07
N SER A 118 -17.66 4.92 0.12
CA SER A 118 -17.94 6.15 0.85
C SER A 118 -16.66 6.86 1.28
N ARG A 119 -15.66 6.10 1.74
CA ARG A 119 -14.37 6.66 2.13
C ARG A 119 -13.62 7.27 0.94
N LEU A 120 -13.65 6.62 -0.22
CA LEU A 120 -13.07 7.19 -1.44
C LEU A 120 -13.78 8.50 -1.84
N LYS A 121 -15.12 8.55 -1.79
CA LYS A 121 -15.89 9.77 -2.05
C LYS A 121 -15.53 10.89 -1.07
N GLU A 122 -15.42 10.59 0.22
CA GLU A 122 -14.97 11.56 1.24
C GLU A 122 -13.59 12.14 0.91
N LEU A 123 -12.65 11.34 0.42
CA LEU A 123 -11.31 11.82 0.05
C LEU A 123 -11.29 12.60 -1.27
N ILE A 124 -12.19 12.28 -2.20
CA ILE A 124 -12.32 12.96 -3.50
C ILE A 124 -12.99 14.33 -3.34
N ASP A 125 -14.10 14.35 -2.60
CA ASP A 125 -14.96 15.54 -2.44
C ASP A 125 -14.55 16.40 -1.23
N GLY A 126 -13.85 15.81 -0.27
CA GLY A 126 -13.42 16.46 0.96
C GLY A 126 -12.26 17.43 0.79
N ASP A 127 -11.95 18.08 1.91
CA ASP A 127 -10.82 18.98 2.00
C ASP A 127 -9.50 18.20 1.95
N LEU A 128 -8.53 18.78 1.26
CA LEU A 128 -7.17 18.29 1.15
C LEU A 128 -6.31 18.65 2.37
N ALA A 129 -6.91 19.15 3.46
CA ALA A 129 -6.20 19.56 4.67
C ALA A 129 -5.14 18.53 5.14
N PRO A 130 -5.41 17.21 5.21
CA PRO A 130 -4.36 16.25 5.57
C PRO A 130 -3.17 16.21 4.59
N LEU A 131 -3.43 16.35 3.29
CA LEU A 131 -2.38 16.40 2.26
C LEU A 131 -1.64 17.75 2.26
N GLN A 132 -2.31 18.82 2.66
CA GLN A 132 -1.78 20.18 2.71
C GLN A 132 -1.01 20.49 4.00
N ALA A 133 -1.36 19.83 5.11
CA ALA A 133 -0.76 20.03 6.42
C ALA A 133 0.79 20.06 6.40
N PRO A 134 1.49 19.21 5.62
CA PRO A 134 2.94 19.28 5.52
C PRO A 134 3.51 20.61 4.99
N LEU A 135 2.74 21.36 4.20
CA LEU A 135 3.14 22.65 3.63
C LEU A 135 2.87 23.83 4.57
N GLU A 136 2.05 23.64 5.61
CA GLU A 136 1.60 24.73 6.48
C GLU A 136 2.77 25.34 7.27
N GLY A 137 2.95 26.66 7.15
CA GLY A 137 3.99 27.39 7.87
C GLY A 137 5.42 27.09 7.42
N LYS A 138 5.61 26.39 6.30
CA LYS A 138 6.92 26.04 5.75
C LYS A 138 7.28 26.97 4.59
N GLU A 139 8.54 27.41 4.57
CA GLU A 139 9.09 28.13 3.42
C GLU A 139 9.53 27.11 2.38
N VAL A 140 8.64 26.85 1.42
CA VAL A 140 8.88 25.97 0.27
C VAL A 140 8.86 26.82 -0.98
N ASP A 141 9.70 26.48 -1.95
CA ASP A 141 9.68 27.12 -3.27
C ASP A 141 8.25 27.17 -3.85
N ALA A 142 7.92 28.30 -4.48
CA ALA A 142 6.56 28.58 -4.94
C ALA A 142 6.15 27.68 -6.12
N GLU A 143 7.10 27.33 -6.99
CA GLU A 143 6.87 26.41 -8.09
C GLU A 143 6.62 24.99 -7.53
N LEU A 144 7.48 24.52 -6.63
CA LEU A 144 7.33 23.22 -5.98
C LEU A 144 5.98 23.11 -5.23
N THR A 145 5.60 24.15 -4.49
CA THR A 145 4.29 24.20 -3.82
C THR A 145 3.13 24.10 -4.81
N THR A 146 3.26 24.76 -5.96
CA THR A 146 2.24 24.70 -7.03
C THR A 146 2.16 23.30 -7.63
N GLN A 147 3.29 22.67 -7.91
CA GLN A 147 3.36 21.30 -8.44
C GLN A 147 2.75 20.30 -7.45
N ILE A 148 3.04 20.41 -6.15
CA ILE A 148 2.46 19.55 -5.11
C ILE A 148 0.92 19.71 -5.07
N LYS A 149 0.41 20.96 -5.08
CA LYS A 149 -1.03 21.21 -5.09
C LYS A 149 -1.72 20.65 -6.33
N GLN A 150 -1.09 20.77 -7.49
CA GLN A 150 -1.59 20.15 -8.73
C GLN A 150 -1.59 18.63 -8.63
N ALA A 151 -0.56 18.03 -8.02
CA ALA A 151 -0.47 16.60 -7.84
C ALA A 151 -1.55 16.05 -6.87
N PHE A 152 -2.00 16.84 -5.88
CA PHE A 152 -3.16 16.44 -5.06
C PHE A 152 -4.42 16.23 -5.91
N GLU A 153 -4.71 17.14 -6.83
CA GLU A 153 -5.91 17.05 -7.67
C GLU A 153 -5.77 16.02 -8.79
N ASN A 154 -4.63 16.04 -9.48
CA ASN A 154 -4.43 15.24 -10.69
C ASN A 154 -3.99 13.81 -10.38
N CYS A 155 -3.10 13.63 -9.40
CA CYS A 155 -2.52 12.33 -9.10
C CYS A 155 -3.27 11.63 -7.95
N PHE A 156 -3.47 12.31 -6.81
CA PHE A 156 -4.18 11.69 -5.70
C PHE A 156 -5.67 11.53 -5.98
N LYS A 157 -6.43 12.64 -6.07
CA LYS A 157 -7.89 12.59 -6.31
C LYS A 157 -8.23 11.97 -7.67
N GLY A 158 -7.48 12.29 -8.71
CA GLY A 158 -7.65 11.69 -10.04
C GLY A 158 -7.62 10.16 -9.99
N SER A 159 -6.62 9.57 -9.32
CA SER A 159 -6.53 8.12 -9.17
C SER A 159 -7.59 7.53 -8.23
N LEU A 160 -8.00 8.26 -7.19
CA LEU A 160 -9.11 7.81 -6.33
C LEU A 160 -10.43 7.73 -7.08
N ARG A 161 -10.71 8.63 -8.04
CA ARG A 161 -11.89 8.54 -8.90
C ARG A 161 -11.86 7.24 -9.73
N GLY A 162 -10.73 6.96 -10.38
CA GLY A 162 -10.56 5.72 -11.13
C GLY A 162 -10.68 4.46 -10.25
N LEU A 163 -10.19 4.51 -9.02
CA LEU A 163 -10.35 3.42 -8.05
C LEU A 163 -11.81 3.26 -7.61
N LEU A 164 -12.52 4.37 -7.38
CA LEU A 164 -13.94 4.35 -7.02
C LEU A 164 -14.78 3.73 -8.12
N ASP A 165 -14.59 4.17 -9.38
CA ASP A 165 -15.29 3.62 -10.54
C ASP A 165 -15.01 2.11 -10.67
N PHE A 166 -13.74 1.69 -10.54
CA PHE A 166 -13.38 0.28 -10.54
C PHE A 166 -14.06 -0.51 -9.42
N VAL A 167 -14.11 0.04 -8.20
CA VAL A 167 -14.72 -0.62 -7.05
C VAL A 167 -16.23 -0.75 -7.23
N GLU A 168 -16.90 0.31 -7.68
CA GLU A 168 -18.36 0.35 -7.82
C GLU A 168 -18.85 -0.42 -9.05
N GLU A 169 -18.18 -0.29 -10.19
CA GLU A 169 -18.66 -0.84 -11.47
C GLU A 169 -18.10 -2.23 -11.79
N PHE A 170 -16.86 -2.52 -11.41
CA PHE A 170 -16.21 -3.79 -11.76
C PHE A 170 -16.10 -4.75 -10.58
N TYR A 171 -15.56 -4.30 -9.45
CA TYR A 171 -15.20 -5.20 -8.36
C TYR A 171 -16.42 -5.60 -7.51
N SER A 172 -17.40 -4.71 -7.34
CA SER A 172 -18.61 -4.95 -6.55
C SER A 172 -19.41 -6.18 -7.01
N GLU A 173 -19.50 -6.39 -8.33
CA GLU A 173 -20.19 -7.54 -8.95
C GLU A 173 -19.50 -8.88 -8.66
N ARG A 174 -18.20 -8.83 -8.35
CA ARG A 174 -17.35 -10.00 -8.08
C ARG A 174 -17.15 -10.24 -6.58
N ALA A 175 -17.55 -9.27 -5.75
CA ALA A 175 -17.44 -9.35 -4.31
C ALA A 175 -18.29 -10.50 -3.76
N ARG A 176 -17.71 -11.28 -2.84
CA ARG A 176 -18.40 -12.41 -2.23
C ARG A 176 -19.45 -11.94 -1.22
N GLU A 177 -20.56 -12.64 -1.12
CA GLU A 177 -21.55 -12.40 -0.06
C GLU A 177 -20.98 -12.76 1.32
N GLU A 178 -20.35 -13.92 1.43
CA GLU A 178 -19.88 -14.46 2.69
C GLU A 178 -18.57 -13.79 3.15
N PRO A 179 -18.47 -13.37 4.43
CA PRO A 179 -17.27 -12.73 4.96
C PRO A 179 -16.11 -13.70 5.17
N ALA A 180 -16.39 -14.98 5.40
CA ALA A 180 -15.37 -16.00 5.61
C ALA A 180 -14.69 -16.38 4.30
N CYS A 181 -13.40 -16.70 4.34
CA CYS A 181 -12.78 -17.49 3.28
C CYS A 181 -13.40 -18.89 3.32
N LYS A 182 -13.81 -19.43 2.16
CA LYS A 182 -14.21 -20.84 2.10
C LYS A 182 -12.95 -21.67 2.39
N ALA A 183 -12.98 -22.42 3.48
CA ALA A 183 -11.93 -23.36 3.87
C ALA A 183 -11.92 -24.56 2.93
#